data_AF-K5ZX49-F1
#
_entry.id   AF-K5ZX49-F1
#
_cell.length_a   1.000
_cell.length_b   1.000
_cell.length_c   1.000
_cell.angle_alpha   90.00
_cell.angle_beta   90.00
_cell.angle_gamma   90.00
#
_symmetry.space_group_name_H-M   'P 1'
#
loop_
_entity.id
_entity.type
_entity.pdbx_description
1 polymer ?
#
loop_
_entity_poly.entity_id
_entity_poly.type
_entity_poly.pdbx_seq_one_letter_code
_entity_poly.pdbx_strand_id
1 'polypeptide(L)'
;MEMNKTLASSGGRITVIDALRGFSLIGICLIHGMQHFGAMGTMAPQAMFPWEGTLDEIFRWFINYLVFGKFFIIFSCLFGLSFFIQMDRAAQKGVDFRPRFLWRLVLLLVIGFVHGLLVRVDILLVYALLGFVLVLMYKWPTKLLVGITLFLFLGGASLIPVAYKAVTAPAVEQVVERPAAAPIARAEAPRRVPTLAETIENNAWDGLVGKMNFQFASGRIYLTLGLFILGFIVGRIRLFQRLDECYDN
;
A
#
# COMPACT_ATOMS: atom_id res chain seq x y z
N MET A 1 -38.25 37.22 -6.13
CA MET A 1 -36.79 37.43 -6.15
C MET A 1 -36.15 36.05 -6.01
N GLU A 2 -36.12 35.31 -7.12
CA GLU A 2 -35.64 33.93 -7.19
C GLU A 2 -34.12 33.92 -7.08
N MET A 3 -33.62 33.29 -6.03
CA MET A 3 -32.19 33.04 -5.85
C MET A 3 -31.85 31.76 -6.61
N ASN A 4 -31.62 31.94 -7.91
CA ASN A 4 -31.13 30.94 -8.84
C ASN A 4 -29.74 30.47 -8.38
N LYS A 5 -29.70 29.43 -7.52
CA LYS A 5 -28.46 28.80 -7.10
C LYS A 5 -27.96 27.96 -8.27
N THR A 6 -27.22 28.62 -9.16
CA THR A 6 -26.43 28.02 -10.22
C THR A 6 -25.37 27.14 -9.54
N LEU A 7 -25.72 25.89 -9.22
CA LEU A 7 -24.74 24.84 -9.02
C LEU A 7 -24.18 24.52 -10.40
N ALA A 8 -23.24 25.35 -10.82
CA ALA A 8 -22.46 25.15 -12.02
C ALA A 8 -21.91 23.72 -12.01
N SER A 9 -22.48 22.88 -12.88
CA SER A 9 -22.07 21.53 -13.23
C SER A 9 -20.74 21.59 -14.00
N SER A 10 -19.71 22.14 -13.36
CA SER A 10 -18.37 22.25 -13.92
C SER A 10 -17.68 20.88 -13.89
N GLY A 11 -17.91 20.09 -14.96
CA GLY A 11 -16.94 19.10 -15.44
C GLY A 11 -16.48 18.02 -14.46
N GLY A 12 -17.41 17.25 -13.88
CA GLY A 12 -17.26 15.81 -13.59
C GLY A 12 -15.96 15.29 -12.95
N ARG A 13 -15.19 16.09 -12.21
CA ARG A 13 -14.14 15.61 -11.32
C ARG A 13 -14.79 15.20 -10.01
N ILE A 14 -14.56 13.97 -9.57
CA ILE A 14 -15.02 13.54 -8.25
C ILE A 14 -14.01 14.11 -7.26
N THR A 15 -14.16 15.40 -6.95
CA THR A 15 -13.28 16.18 -6.07
C THR A 15 -13.05 15.47 -4.73
N VAL A 16 -14.05 14.72 -4.26
CA VAL A 16 -13.97 13.89 -3.06
C VAL A 16 -12.90 12.80 -3.17
N ILE A 17 -12.80 12.11 -4.30
CA ILE A 17 -11.79 11.04 -4.49
C ILE A 17 -10.39 11.65 -4.59
N ASP A 18 -10.26 12.80 -5.26
CA ASP A 18 -8.98 13.51 -5.36
C ASP A 18 -8.52 14.00 -3.97
N ALA A 19 -9.44 14.55 -3.18
CA ALA A 19 -9.20 14.99 -1.81
C ALA A 19 -8.83 13.83 -0.88
N LEU A 20 -9.57 12.72 -0.92
CA LEU A 20 -9.28 11.53 -0.11
C LEU A 20 -7.92 10.90 -0.45
N ARG A 21 -7.51 10.95 -1.73
CA ARG A 21 -6.17 10.50 -2.14
C ARG A 21 -5.08 11.41 -1.58
N GLY A 22 -5.24 12.72 -1.71
CA GLY A 22 -4.30 13.69 -1.15
C GLY A 22 -4.19 13.56 0.37
N PHE A 23 -5.32 13.47 1.07
CA PHE A 23 -5.40 13.22 2.50
C PHE A 23 -4.68 11.93 2.90
N SER A 24 -4.88 10.86 2.12
CA SER A 24 -4.23 9.57 2.40
C SER A 24 -2.73 9.60 2.19
N LEU A 25 -2.26 10.32 1.16
CA LEU A 25 -0.85 10.49 0.90
C LEU A 25 -0.15 11.26 2.03
N ILE A 26 -0.79 12.31 2.57
CA ILE A 26 -0.28 13.05 3.74
C ILE A 26 -0.10 12.11 4.93
N GLY A 27 -1.10 11.29 5.24
CA GLY A 27 -1.01 10.31 6.34
C GLY A 27 0.12 9.30 6.15
N ILE A 28 0.33 8.81 4.92
CA ILE A 28 1.45 7.91 4.57
C ILE A 28 2.80 8.63 4.76
N CYS A 29 2.93 9.86 4.25
CA CYS A 29 4.16 10.65 4.41
C CYS A 29 4.48 10.92 5.88
N LEU A 30 3.49 11.20 6.73
CA LEU A 30 3.69 11.42 8.16
C LEU A 30 4.22 10.15 8.87
N ILE A 31 3.62 8.99 8.61
CA ILE A 31 4.08 7.71 9.19
C ILE A 31 5.51 7.42 8.76
N HIS A 32 5.80 7.50 7.45
CA HIS A 32 7.13 7.19 6.96
C HIS A 32 8.17 8.22 7.39
N GLY A 33 7.79 9.49 7.50
CA GLY A 33 8.62 10.55 8.07
C GLY A 33 9.02 10.22 9.52
N MET A 34 8.09 9.79 10.35
CA MET A 34 8.40 9.38 11.73
C MET A 34 9.20 8.08 11.81
N GLN A 35 9.00 7.13 10.89
CA GLN A 35 9.79 5.90 10.86
C GLN A 35 11.23 6.14 10.40
N HIS A 36 11.46 7.10 9.49
CA HIS A 36 12.78 7.41 8.98
C HIS A 36 13.55 8.46 9.79
N PHE A 37 12.85 9.49 10.29
CA PHE A 37 13.46 10.60 11.01
C PHE A 37 13.13 10.60 12.51
N GLY A 38 12.13 9.84 12.94
CA GLY A 38 11.83 9.62 14.35
C GLY A 38 12.56 8.40 14.92
N ALA A 39 12.64 8.33 16.25
CA ALA A 39 13.36 7.33 17.05
C ALA A 39 12.94 5.85 16.84
N MET A 40 12.01 5.54 15.93
CA MET A 40 11.60 4.17 15.61
C MET A 40 12.43 3.49 14.50
N GLY A 41 13.24 4.23 13.75
CA GLY A 41 14.10 3.68 12.68
C GLY A 41 15.38 3.02 13.20
N THR A 42 15.76 3.31 14.44
CA THR A 42 16.84 2.64 15.16
C THR A 42 16.22 1.65 16.13
N MET A 43 16.67 0.40 16.11
CA MET A 43 16.50 -0.56 17.22
C MET A 43 17.27 -0.11 18.49
N ALA A 44 17.38 1.20 18.72
CA ALA A 44 18.00 1.83 19.86
C ALA A 44 16.86 2.44 20.70
N PRO A 45 16.71 2.03 21.96
CA PRO A 45 15.71 2.60 22.85
C PRO A 45 15.89 4.13 22.97
N GLN A 46 14.83 4.88 22.67
CA GLN A 46 14.45 6.18 23.25
C GLN A 46 15.46 7.34 23.39
N ALA A 47 16.72 7.24 22.94
CA ALA A 47 17.78 8.08 23.54
C ALA A 47 18.23 9.33 22.76
N MET A 48 17.56 9.75 21.67
CA MET A 48 18.07 10.90 20.89
C MET A 48 17.25 12.20 20.96
N PHE A 49 16.03 12.19 21.51
CA PHE A 49 15.29 13.41 21.79
C PHE A 49 14.48 13.27 23.09
N PRO A 50 14.92 13.87 24.21
CA PRO A 50 14.07 14.06 25.37
C PRO A 50 13.12 15.24 25.06
N TRP A 51 12.16 15.03 24.17
CA TRP A 51 11.05 15.95 24.00
C TRP A 51 9.93 15.49 24.92
N GLU A 52 9.99 15.94 26.17
CA GLU A 52 8.94 15.69 27.16
C GLU A 52 7.81 16.70 26.99
N GLY A 53 6.58 16.22 26.76
CA GLY A 53 5.38 17.04 26.70
C GLY A 53 4.11 16.23 26.42
N THR A 54 3.00 16.59 27.06
CA THR A 54 1.67 15.96 26.89
C THR A 54 1.15 16.02 25.45
N LEU A 55 1.54 17.05 24.68
CA LEU A 55 1.22 17.15 23.26
C LEU A 55 1.89 16.05 22.43
N ASP A 56 3.14 15.68 22.73
CA ASP A 56 3.84 14.62 22.00
C ASP A 56 3.20 13.25 22.25
N GLU A 57 2.78 12.99 23.49
CA GLU A 57 2.07 11.76 23.83
C GLU A 57 0.71 11.67 23.12
N ILE A 58 -0.02 12.78 23.03
CA ILE A 58 -1.28 12.87 22.25
C ILE A 58 -1.00 12.66 20.76
N PHE A 59 0.04 13.28 20.19
CA PHE A 59 0.41 13.09 18.78
C PHE A 59 0.85 11.66 18.49
N ARG A 60 1.67 11.05 19.35
CA ARG A 60 2.07 9.64 19.25
C ARG A 60 0.87 8.71 19.38
N TRP A 61 -0.06 8.99 20.29
CA TRP A 61 -1.30 8.23 20.42
C TRP A 61 -2.16 8.35 19.15
N PHE A 62 -2.38 9.57 18.67
CA PHE A 62 -3.15 9.84 17.46
C PHE A 62 -2.55 9.11 16.25
N ILE A 63 -1.23 9.14 16.11
CA ILE A 63 -0.55 8.49 14.99
C ILE A 63 -0.61 6.97 15.09
N ASN A 64 -0.37 6.39 16.27
CA ASN A 64 -0.41 4.93 16.43
C ASN A 64 -1.82 4.35 16.29
N TYR A 65 -2.85 5.03 16.77
CA TYR A 65 -4.22 4.49 16.81
C TYR A 65 -5.10 4.94 15.63
N LEU A 66 -4.92 6.18 15.14
CA LEU A 66 -5.76 6.73 14.07
C LEU A 66 -5.09 6.70 12.69
N VAL A 67 -3.77 6.80 12.62
CA VAL A 67 -3.04 6.98 11.36
C VAL A 67 -2.42 5.66 10.89
N PHE A 68 -1.75 4.93 11.79
CA PHE A 68 -0.96 3.75 11.46
C PHE A 68 -1.82 2.65 10.79
N GLY A 69 -1.41 2.24 9.59
CA GLY A 69 -2.09 1.21 8.80
C GLY A 69 -3.39 1.65 8.13
N LYS A 70 -4.18 2.56 8.73
CA LYS A 70 -5.48 3.02 8.19
C LYS A 70 -5.34 3.77 6.87
N PHE A 71 -4.38 4.68 6.77
CA PHE A 71 -4.15 5.45 5.56
C PHE A 71 -3.67 4.61 4.38
N PHE A 72 -2.87 3.59 4.65
CA PHE A 72 -2.49 2.60 3.65
C PHE A 72 -3.72 1.84 3.13
N ILE A 73 -4.65 1.45 4.01
CA ILE A 73 -5.88 0.75 3.62
C ILE A 73 -6.73 1.63 2.69
N ILE A 74 -6.96 2.88 3.10
CA ILE A 74 -7.75 3.84 2.33
C ILE A 74 -7.07 4.12 0.99
N PHE A 75 -5.77 4.41 0.97
CA PHE A 75 -5.03 4.69 -0.26
C PHE A 75 -5.06 3.51 -1.24
N SER A 76 -4.88 2.27 -0.75
CA SER A 76 -4.96 1.06 -1.57
C SER A 76 -6.34 0.89 -2.20
N CYS A 77 -7.40 1.08 -1.42
CA CYS A 77 -8.78 0.98 -1.91
C CYS A 77 -9.08 2.08 -2.93
N LEU A 78 -8.68 3.33 -2.65
CA LEU A 78 -8.85 4.46 -3.57
C LEU A 78 -8.08 4.28 -4.87
N PHE A 79 -6.93 3.61 -4.86
CA PHE A 79 -6.20 3.27 -6.08
C PHE A 79 -7.05 2.39 -7.01
N GLY A 80 -7.63 1.31 -6.47
CA GLY A 80 -8.52 0.42 -7.21
C GLY A 80 -9.80 1.11 -7.72
N LEU A 81 -10.40 1.95 -6.89
CA LEU A 81 -11.55 2.78 -7.26
C LEU A 81 -11.20 3.76 -8.41
N SER A 82 -10.07 4.44 -8.28
CA SER A 82 -9.58 5.39 -9.29
C SER A 82 -9.28 4.70 -10.62
N PHE A 83 -8.74 3.48 -10.57
CA PHE A 83 -8.55 2.65 -11.76
C PHE A 83 -9.88 2.36 -12.46
N PHE A 84 -10.89 1.86 -11.72
CA PHE A 84 -12.21 1.59 -12.30
C PHE A 84 -12.81 2.83 -12.96
N ILE A 85 -12.83 3.97 -12.24
CA ILE A 85 -13.45 5.20 -12.72
C ILE A 85 -12.79 5.72 -14.00
N GLN A 86 -11.45 5.69 -14.08
CA GLN A 86 -10.73 6.11 -15.29
C GLN A 86 -11.04 5.21 -16.48
N MET A 87 -11.08 3.90 -16.25
CA MET A 87 -11.38 2.91 -17.28
C MET A 87 -12.83 3.01 -17.77
N ASP A 88 -13.80 3.12 -16.86
CA ASP A 88 -15.23 3.20 -17.17
C ASP A 88 -15.55 4.49 -17.95
N ARG A 89 -15.01 5.64 -17.52
CA ARG A 89 -15.19 6.92 -18.22
C ARG A 89 -14.65 6.91 -19.64
N ALA A 90 -13.54 6.21 -19.88
CA ALA A 90 -12.98 6.09 -21.22
C ALA A 90 -13.77 5.10 -22.09
N ALA A 91 -14.20 3.98 -21.49
CA ALA A 91 -15.08 3.01 -22.15
C ALA A 91 -16.41 3.64 -22.59
N GLN A 92 -17.02 4.51 -21.76
CA GLN A 92 -18.21 5.28 -22.11
C GLN A 92 -17.99 6.23 -23.30
N LYS A 93 -16.75 6.63 -23.57
CA LYS A 93 -16.34 7.45 -24.73
C LYS A 93 -15.87 6.61 -25.91
N GLY A 94 -15.96 5.27 -25.84
CA GLY A 94 -15.47 4.34 -26.85
C GLY A 94 -13.94 4.28 -26.99
N VAL A 95 -13.19 4.78 -26.01
CA VAL A 95 -11.72 4.84 -26.05
C VAL A 95 -11.12 3.76 -25.16
N ASP A 96 -10.16 2.99 -25.67
CA ASP A 96 -9.37 2.09 -24.84
C ASP A 96 -8.32 2.86 -24.03
N PHE A 97 -8.50 2.89 -22.71
CA PHE A 97 -7.61 3.58 -21.78
C PHE A 97 -6.50 2.69 -21.20
N ARG A 98 -6.51 1.38 -21.49
CA ARG A 98 -5.51 0.45 -20.96
C ARG A 98 -4.08 0.87 -21.28
N PRO A 99 -3.72 1.26 -22.51
CA PRO A 99 -2.33 1.62 -22.83
C PRO A 99 -1.86 2.83 -22.02
N ARG A 100 -2.75 3.83 -21.83
CA ARG A 100 -2.45 5.02 -21.02
C ARG A 100 -2.29 4.68 -19.54
N PHE A 101 -3.11 3.78 -19.00
CA PHE A 101 -2.97 3.34 -17.62
C PHE A 101 -1.71 2.51 -17.41
N LEU A 102 -1.42 1.57 -18.32
CA LEU A 102 -0.18 0.79 -18.31
C LEU A 102 1.05 1.69 -18.37
N TRP A 103 1.05 2.74 -19.19
CA TRP A 103 2.12 3.73 -19.21
C TRP A 103 2.31 4.41 -17.86
N ARG A 104 1.22 4.81 -17.18
CA ARG A 104 1.29 5.36 -15.81
C ARG A 104 1.88 4.38 -14.82
N LEU A 105 1.57 3.08 -14.94
CA LEU A 105 2.16 2.04 -14.10
C LEU A 105 3.64 1.82 -14.39
N VAL A 106 4.08 1.90 -15.65
CA VAL A 106 5.50 1.85 -16.01
C VAL A 106 6.25 3.04 -15.40
N LEU A 107 5.70 4.26 -15.49
CA LEU A 107 6.28 5.42 -14.82
C LEU A 107 6.36 5.22 -13.30
N LEU A 108 5.29 4.70 -12.68
CA LEU A 108 5.28 4.40 -11.25
C LEU A 108 6.31 3.32 -10.88
N LEU A 109 6.49 2.31 -11.74
CA LEU A 109 7.47 1.25 -11.55
C LEU A 109 8.89 1.80 -11.61
N VAL A 110 9.20 2.65 -12.58
CA VAL A 110 10.53 3.30 -12.70
C VAL A 110 10.80 4.20 -11.50
N ILE A 111 9.81 5.01 -11.09
CA ILE A 111 9.95 5.88 -9.91
C ILE A 111 10.15 5.03 -8.65
N GLY A 112 9.36 3.97 -8.45
CA GLY A 112 9.50 3.06 -7.31
C GLY A 112 10.81 2.28 -7.33
N PHE A 113 11.32 1.92 -8.51
CA PHE A 113 12.63 1.29 -8.62
C PHE A 113 13.75 2.25 -8.19
N VAL A 114 13.79 3.47 -8.76
CA VAL A 114 14.78 4.49 -8.41
C VAL A 114 14.68 4.90 -6.94
N HIS A 115 13.46 5.07 -6.41
CA HIS A 115 13.24 5.34 -4.99
C HIS A 115 13.74 4.18 -4.12
N GLY A 116 13.49 2.94 -4.54
CA GLY A 116 13.96 1.73 -3.89
C GLY A 116 15.49 1.59 -3.86
N LEU A 117 16.24 2.20 -4.79
CA LEU A 117 17.69 2.21 -4.73
C LEU A 117 18.22 3.07 -3.57
N LEU A 118 17.49 4.13 -3.23
CA LEU A 118 17.89 5.10 -2.21
C LEU A 118 17.29 4.79 -0.84
N VAL A 119 16.10 4.18 -0.81
CA VAL A 119 15.27 4.06 0.39
C VAL A 119 14.94 2.59 0.70
N ARG A 120 14.92 2.24 1.99
CA ARG A 120 14.67 0.87 2.48
C ARG A 120 13.22 0.43 2.39
N VAL A 121 12.26 1.36 2.44
CA VAL A 121 10.82 1.08 2.40
C VAL A 121 10.23 1.70 1.14
N ASP A 122 9.70 0.87 0.25
CA ASP A 122 9.05 1.31 -0.99
C ASP A 122 7.75 0.55 -1.19
N ILE A 123 6.65 1.31 -1.37
CA ILE A 123 5.32 0.77 -1.67
C ILE A 123 4.92 1.01 -3.13
N LEU A 124 5.59 1.93 -3.83
CA LEU A 124 5.31 2.33 -5.21
C LEU A 124 5.56 1.17 -6.17
N LEU A 125 6.67 0.45 -5.99
CA LEU A 125 7.01 -0.72 -6.80
C LEU A 125 5.93 -1.80 -6.70
N VAL A 126 5.50 -2.11 -5.47
CA VAL A 126 4.41 -3.08 -5.23
C VAL A 126 3.10 -2.60 -5.87
N TYR A 127 2.78 -1.32 -5.74
CA TYR A 127 1.56 -0.74 -6.33
C TYR A 127 1.58 -0.81 -7.86
N ALA A 128 2.73 -0.56 -8.48
CA ALA A 128 2.88 -0.69 -9.92
C ALA A 128 2.64 -2.13 -10.37
N LEU A 129 3.30 -3.11 -9.72
CA LEU A 129 3.13 -4.55 -10.01
C LEU A 129 1.68 -5.01 -9.85
N LEU A 130 1.05 -4.69 -8.72
CA LEU A 130 -0.35 -5.05 -8.48
C LEU A 130 -1.31 -4.29 -9.40
N GLY A 131 -0.96 -3.07 -9.82
CA GLY A 131 -1.70 -2.31 -10.81
C GLY A 131 -1.72 -3.03 -12.16
N PHE A 132 -0.61 -3.64 -12.59
CA PHE A 132 -0.59 -4.46 -13.81
C PHE A 132 -1.55 -5.64 -13.69
N VAL A 133 -1.50 -6.36 -12.56
CA VAL A 133 -2.45 -7.46 -12.26
C VAL A 133 -3.89 -6.96 -12.33
N LEU A 134 -4.19 -5.79 -11.77
CA LEU A 134 -5.53 -5.21 -11.79
C LEU A 134 -6.03 -4.90 -13.20
N VAL A 135 -5.14 -4.49 -14.12
CA VAL A 135 -5.48 -4.29 -15.54
C VAL A 135 -5.93 -5.60 -16.20
N LEU A 136 -5.26 -6.71 -15.90
CA LEU A 136 -5.65 -8.04 -16.40
C LEU A 136 -7.02 -8.45 -15.87
N MET A 137 -7.32 -8.11 -14.61
CA MET A 137 -8.59 -8.41 -13.93
C MET A 137 -9.75 -7.51 -14.37
N TYR A 138 -9.51 -6.47 -15.17
CA TYR A 138 -10.54 -5.48 -15.53
C TYR A 138 -11.80 -6.08 -16.15
N LYS A 139 -11.66 -7.12 -16.99
CA LYS A 139 -12.78 -7.80 -17.66
C LYS A 139 -13.38 -8.96 -16.86
N TRP A 140 -12.87 -9.25 -15.67
CA TRP A 140 -13.32 -10.40 -14.88
C TRP A 140 -14.69 -10.15 -14.25
N PRO A 141 -15.52 -11.19 -14.06
CA PRO A 141 -16.84 -11.06 -13.46
C PRO A 141 -16.74 -10.67 -11.99
N THR A 142 -17.66 -9.81 -11.52
CA THR A 142 -17.65 -9.27 -10.14
C THR A 142 -17.70 -10.37 -9.07
N LYS A 143 -18.44 -11.46 -9.31
CA LYS A 143 -18.52 -12.61 -8.39
C LYS A 143 -17.14 -13.25 -8.14
N LEU A 144 -16.33 -13.40 -9.19
CA LEU A 144 -14.97 -13.93 -9.08
C LEU A 144 -14.08 -12.98 -8.28
N LEU A 145 -14.19 -11.67 -8.53
CA LEU A 145 -13.41 -10.66 -7.81
C LEU A 145 -13.75 -10.60 -6.32
N VAL A 146 -15.03 -10.75 -5.97
CA VAL A 146 -15.47 -10.87 -4.56
C VAL A 146 -14.88 -12.13 -3.92
N GLY A 147 -14.95 -13.28 -4.60
CA GLY A 147 -14.35 -14.52 -4.13
C GLY A 147 -12.84 -14.40 -3.88
N ILE A 148 -12.12 -13.79 -4.81
CA ILE A 148 -10.67 -13.52 -4.67
C ILE A 148 -10.41 -12.57 -3.49
N THR A 149 -11.17 -11.48 -3.38
CA THR A 149 -11.00 -10.52 -2.28
C THR A 149 -11.20 -11.18 -0.92
N LEU A 150 -12.25 -11.98 -0.78
CA LEU A 150 -12.53 -12.73 0.45
C LEU A 150 -11.41 -13.74 0.74
N PHE A 151 -10.97 -14.49 -0.26
CA PHE A 151 -9.86 -15.44 -0.13
C PHE A 151 -8.56 -14.77 0.33
N LEU A 152 -8.23 -13.60 -0.23
CA LEU A 152 -7.03 -12.83 0.15
C LEU A 152 -7.14 -12.29 1.58
N PHE A 153 -8.30 -11.79 2.00
CA PHE A 153 -8.52 -11.26 3.35
C PHE A 153 -8.58 -12.33 4.44
N LEU A 154 -9.09 -13.53 4.14
CA LEU A 154 -9.03 -14.67 5.04
C LEU A 154 -7.61 -15.26 5.17
N GLY A 155 -6.61 -14.68 4.50
CA GLY A 155 -5.24 -15.15 4.53
C GLY A 155 -5.01 -16.40 3.67
N GLY A 156 -5.97 -16.77 2.80
CA GLY A 156 -5.89 -17.96 1.97
C GLY A 156 -4.58 -18.06 1.19
N ALA A 157 -4.10 -16.95 0.62
CA ALA A 157 -2.82 -16.91 -0.09
C ALA A 157 -1.59 -17.01 0.83
N SER A 158 -1.66 -16.46 2.04
CA SER A 158 -0.57 -16.54 3.04
C SER A 158 -0.45 -17.93 3.68
N LEU A 159 -1.54 -18.71 3.67
CA LEU A 159 -1.57 -20.07 4.21
C LEU A 159 -0.99 -21.10 3.23
N ILE A 160 -0.96 -20.83 1.91
CA ILE A 160 -0.46 -21.78 0.91
C ILE A 160 1.00 -22.18 1.17
N PRO A 161 1.97 -21.27 1.40
CA PRO A 161 3.35 -21.66 1.69
C PRO A 161 3.50 -22.41 3.01
N VAL A 162 2.67 -22.09 4.01
CA VAL A 162 2.67 -22.76 5.32
C VAL A 162 2.13 -24.17 5.18
N ALA A 163 1.01 -24.35 4.49
CA ALA A 163 0.40 -25.64 4.21
C ALA A 163 1.31 -26.51 3.32
N TYR A 164 1.92 -25.93 2.29
CA TYR A 164 2.90 -26.61 1.45
C TYR A 164 4.07 -27.13 2.29
N LYS A 165 4.70 -26.27 3.10
CA LYS A 165 5.78 -26.68 4.02
C LYS A 165 5.32 -27.74 5.03
N ALA A 166 4.11 -27.64 5.56
CA ALA A 166 3.59 -28.64 6.49
C ALA A 166 3.39 -30.02 5.85
N VAL A 167 3.10 -30.07 4.55
CA VAL A 167 2.86 -31.31 3.79
C VAL A 167 4.15 -31.88 3.19
N THR A 168 5.12 -31.03 2.81
CA THR A 168 6.36 -31.45 2.15
C THR A 168 7.58 -31.50 3.06
N ALA A 169 7.50 -30.98 4.29
CA ALA A 169 8.62 -31.07 5.22
C ALA A 169 8.82 -32.53 5.66
N PRO A 170 10.01 -33.12 5.46
CA PRO A 170 10.33 -34.39 6.08
C PRO A 170 10.25 -34.24 7.60
N ALA A 171 9.72 -35.27 8.28
CA ALA A 171 9.40 -35.28 9.71
C ALA A 171 10.58 -35.00 10.68
N VAL A 172 11.79 -34.71 10.16
CA VAL A 172 13.02 -34.55 10.92
C VAL A 172 13.53 -33.09 10.94
N GLU A 173 12.98 -32.16 10.16
CA GLU A 173 13.53 -30.79 10.07
C GLU A 173 12.77 -29.74 10.90
N GLN A 174 12.14 -30.16 12.01
CA GLN A 174 11.58 -29.25 13.01
C GLN A 174 12.54 -28.98 14.18
N VAL A 175 13.82 -28.84 13.89
CA VAL A 175 14.72 -28.00 14.69
C VAL A 175 15.48 -27.12 13.71
N VAL A 176 14.78 -26.13 13.15
CA VAL A 176 15.49 -24.90 12.81
C VAL A 176 15.99 -24.40 14.15
N GLU A 177 17.30 -24.55 14.40
CA GLU A 177 17.99 -23.70 15.35
C GLU A 177 17.53 -22.28 15.04
N ARG A 178 16.62 -21.76 15.86
CA ARG A 178 16.50 -20.32 16.02
C ARG A 178 17.94 -19.92 16.33
N PRO A 179 18.66 -19.19 15.45
CA PRO A 179 20.00 -18.78 15.79
C PRO A 179 19.85 -18.13 17.15
N ALA A 180 20.50 -18.70 18.17
CA ALA A 180 20.40 -18.22 19.53
C ALA A 180 20.53 -16.71 19.41
N ALA A 181 19.50 -15.98 19.90
CA ALA A 181 19.46 -14.53 19.79
C ALA A 181 20.85 -14.05 20.19
N ALA A 182 21.63 -13.60 19.20
CA ALA A 182 23.00 -13.23 19.43
C ALA A 182 22.95 -12.24 20.60
N PRO A 183 23.81 -12.39 21.63
CA PRO A 183 23.71 -11.57 22.82
C PRO A 183 23.52 -10.12 22.39
N ILE A 184 22.47 -9.45 22.91
CA ILE A 184 22.11 -8.05 22.61
C ILE A 184 23.15 -7.09 23.23
N ALA A 185 24.41 -7.50 23.24
CA ALA A 185 25.55 -6.83 23.83
C ALA A 185 26.81 -7.26 23.07
N ARG A 186 26.82 -7.10 21.74
CA ARG A 186 28.04 -6.70 21.07
C ARG A 186 27.96 -5.20 20.94
N ALA A 187 28.86 -4.48 21.62
CA ALA A 187 29.09 -3.07 21.35
C ALA A 187 29.19 -2.91 19.82
N GLU A 188 28.17 -2.32 19.22
CA GLU A 188 28.15 -2.09 17.79
C GLU A 188 29.33 -1.18 17.48
N ALA A 189 30.37 -1.76 16.86
CA ALA A 189 31.38 -0.97 16.19
C ALA A 189 30.66 0.10 15.35
N PRO A 190 31.12 1.37 15.31
CA PRO A 190 30.42 2.44 14.63
C PRO A 190 30.00 1.95 13.26
N ARG A 191 28.69 1.74 13.06
CA ARG A 191 28.18 1.14 11.83
C ARG A 191 28.53 2.12 10.73
N ARG A 192 29.58 1.79 9.95
CA ARG A 192 30.07 2.65 8.86
C ARG A 192 28.87 2.99 8.00
N VAL A 193 28.55 4.28 7.92
CA VAL A 193 27.45 4.73 7.04
C VAL A 193 27.87 4.35 5.64
N PRO A 194 27.14 3.45 4.96
CA PRO A 194 27.51 3.00 3.63
C PRO A 194 27.53 4.22 2.70
N THR A 195 28.45 4.22 1.76
CA THR A 195 28.47 5.26 0.72
C THR A 195 27.19 5.18 -0.12
N LEU A 196 26.88 6.25 -0.87
CA LEU A 196 25.74 6.23 -1.79
C LEU A 196 25.85 5.09 -2.80
N ALA A 197 27.06 4.83 -3.32
CA ALA A 197 27.32 3.75 -4.27
C ALA A 197 27.07 2.37 -3.64
N GLU A 198 27.62 2.12 -2.45
CA GLU A 198 27.39 0.87 -1.70
C GLU A 198 25.89 0.69 -1.36
N THR A 199 25.19 1.78 -1.04
CA THR A 199 23.75 1.73 -0.75
C THR A 199 22.94 1.34 -1.98
N ILE A 200 23.24 1.95 -3.12
CA ILE A 200 22.58 1.65 -4.40
C ILE A 200 22.86 0.21 -4.81
N GLU A 201 24.11 -0.25 -4.71
CA GLU A 201 24.50 -1.61 -5.07
C GLU A 201 23.77 -2.65 -4.22
N ASN A 202 23.81 -2.49 -2.89
CA ASN A 202 23.09 -3.36 -1.96
C ASN A 202 21.57 -3.33 -2.20
N ASN A 203 20.99 -2.16 -2.48
CA ASN A 203 19.55 -2.02 -2.68
C ASN A 203 19.07 -2.48 -4.06
N ALA A 204 19.94 -2.48 -5.07
CA ALA A 204 19.60 -2.85 -6.44
C ALA A 204 19.11 -4.30 -6.53
N TRP A 205 19.74 -5.21 -5.78
CA TRP A 205 19.37 -6.62 -5.77
C TRP A 205 18.93 -7.11 -4.40
N ASP A 206 19.83 -7.16 -3.41
CA ASP A 206 19.54 -7.76 -2.11
C ASP A 206 18.43 -7.00 -1.36
N GLY A 207 18.46 -5.67 -1.44
CA GLY A 207 17.39 -4.84 -0.90
C GLY A 207 16.06 -5.04 -1.63
N LEU A 208 16.06 -5.15 -2.96
CA LEU A 208 14.85 -5.43 -3.74
C LEU A 208 14.26 -6.80 -3.38
N VAL A 209 15.08 -7.85 -3.37
CA VAL A 209 14.68 -9.21 -3.01
C VAL A 209 14.18 -9.26 -1.57
N GLY A 210 14.90 -8.65 -0.63
CA GLY A 210 14.49 -8.55 0.77
C GLY A 210 13.15 -7.83 0.94
N LYS A 211 12.92 -6.74 0.22
CA LYS A 211 11.63 -6.02 0.21
C LYS A 211 10.51 -6.88 -0.33
N MET A 212 10.71 -7.56 -1.46
CA MET A 212 9.68 -8.43 -2.03
C MET A 212 9.39 -9.62 -1.11
N ASN A 213 10.42 -10.27 -0.58
CA ASN A 213 10.27 -11.35 0.39
C ASN A 213 9.48 -10.89 1.62
N PHE A 214 9.76 -9.69 2.14
CA PHE A 214 8.97 -9.12 3.23
C PHE A 214 7.50 -8.93 2.83
N GLN A 215 7.21 -8.44 1.63
CA GLN A 215 5.83 -8.22 1.15
C GLN A 215 5.05 -9.53 1.03
N PHE A 216 5.70 -10.60 0.57
CA PHE A 216 5.10 -11.94 0.49
C PHE A 216 4.97 -12.59 1.88
N ALA A 217 6.04 -12.60 2.68
CA ALA A 217 6.08 -13.27 3.97
C ALA A 217 5.14 -12.61 5.01
N SER A 218 5.02 -11.28 4.99
CA SER A 218 4.08 -10.57 5.85
C SER A 218 2.62 -10.66 5.38
N GLY A 219 2.38 -11.21 4.18
CA GLY A 219 1.07 -11.24 3.53
C GLY A 219 0.55 -9.87 3.06
N ARG A 220 1.35 -8.80 3.24
CA ARG A 220 0.97 -7.43 2.85
C ARG A 220 0.65 -7.31 1.36
N ILE A 221 1.37 -8.04 0.49
CA ILE A 221 1.09 -8.01 -0.94
C ILE A 221 -0.33 -8.51 -1.28
N TYR A 222 -0.79 -9.56 -0.59
CA TYR A 222 -2.12 -10.13 -0.77
C TYR A 222 -3.20 -9.19 -0.25
N LEU A 223 -2.97 -8.58 0.92
CA LEU A 223 -3.88 -7.59 1.50
C LEU A 223 -3.99 -6.35 0.60
N THR A 224 -2.87 -5.88 0.05
CA THR A 224 -2.84 -4.75 -0.90
C THR A 224 -3.66 -5.07 -2.14
N LEU A 225 -3.46 -6.25 -2.73
CA LEU A 225 -4.22 -6.69 -3.91
C LEU A 225 -5.72 -6.82 -3.59
N GLY A 226 -6.07 -7.39 -2.44
CA GLY A 226 -7.45 -7.49 -1.98
C GLY A 226 -8.12 -6.12 -1.85
N LEU A 227 -7.41 -5.11 -1.32
CA LEU A 227 -7.91 -3.74 -1.23
C LEU A 227 -8.06 -3.06 -2.59
N PHE A 228 -7.12 -3.29 -3.52
CA PHE A 228 -7.25 -2.80 -4.90
C PHE A 228 -8.50 -3.36 -5.56
N ILE A 229 -8.72 -4.67 -5.42
CA ILE A 229 -9.91 -5.33 -5.98
C ILE A 229 -11.18 -4.84 -5.28
N LEU A 230 -11.16 -4.67 -3.96
CA LEU A 230 -12.29 -4.12 -3.21
C LEU A 230 -12.68 -2.73 -3.73
N GLY A 231 -11.72 -1.82 -3.87
CA GLY A 231 -11.96 -0.48 -4.40
C GLY A 231 -12.47 -0.50 -5.85
N PHE A 232 -11.94 -1.42 -6.66
CA PHE A 232 -12.43 -1.66 -8.00
C PHE A 232 -13.89 -2.14 -8.03
N ILE A 233 -14.27 -3.06 -7.15
CA ILE A 233 -15.66 -3.53 -7.00
C ILE A 233 -16.57 -2.38 -6.58
N VAL A 234 -16.16 -1.58 -5.59
CA VAL A 234 -16.92 -0.40 -5.12
C VAL A 234 -17.19 0.57 -6.27
N GLY A 235 -16.20 0.82 -7.12
CA GLY A 235 -16.38 1.62 -8.33
C GLY A 235 -17.40 1.00 -9.28
N ARG A 236 -17.29 -0.31 -9.50
CA ARG A 236 -18.16 -1.04 -10.44
C ARG A 236 -19.61 -1.09 -10.04
N ILE A 237 -19.91 -1.23 -8.74
CA ILE A 237 -21.28 -1.21 -8.24
C ILE A 237 -21.90 0.20 -8.23
N ARG A 238 -21.13 1.23 -8.61
CA ARG A 238 -21.54 2.65 -8.62
C ARG A 238 -22.17 3.08 -7.28
N LEU A 239 -21.61 2.59 -6.17
CA LEU A 239 -22.20 2.74 -4.83
C LEU A 239 -22.60 4.18 -4.53
N PHE A 240 -21.76 5.15 -4.90
CA PHE A 240 -22.00 6.57 -4.64
C PHE A 240 -23.14 7.15 -5.48
N GLN A 241 -23.32 6.73 -6.74
CA GLN A 241 -24.43 7.21 -7.58
C GLN A 241 -25.79 6.70 -7.07
N ARG A 242 -25.83 5.47 -6.53
CA ARG A 242 -27.05 4.90 -5.92
C ARG A 242 -27.41 5.54 -4.58
N LEU A 243 -26.43 6.04 -3.83
CA LEU A 243 -26.70 6.72 -2.56
C LEU A 243 -27.32 8.10 -2.78
N ASP A 244 -26.86 8.84 -3.80
CA ASP A 244 -27.44 10.14 -4.17
C ASP A 244 -28.92 9.96 -4.61
N GLU A 245 -29.22 8.92 -5.42
CA GLU A 245 -30.60 8.57 -5.82
C GLU A 245 -31.53 8.18 -4.64
N CYS A 246 -30.97 7.75 -3.51
CA CYS A 246 -31.73 7.39 -2.30
C CYS A 246 -31.97 8.56 -1.35
N TYR A 247 -31.18 9.63 -1.42
CA TYR A 247 -31.39 10.85 -0.62
C TYR A 247 -32.29 11.87 -1.31
N ASP A 248 -32.44 11.75 -2.64
CA ASP A 248 -33.33 12.60 -3.46
C ASP A 248 -34.77 12.02 -3.58
N ASN A 249 -35.08 10.90 -2.91
CA ASN A 249 -36.43 10.33 -2.76
C ASN A 249 -36.90 10.35 -1.30
#